data_AF-A0A316KS06-F1
#
_entry.id   AF-A0A316KS06-F1
#
_cell.length_a   1.000
_cell.length_b   1.000
_cell.length_c   1.000
_cell.angle_alpha   90.00
_cell.angle_beta   90.00
_cell.angle_gamma   90.00
#
_symmetry.space_group_name_H-M   'P 1'
#
loop_
_entity.id
_entity.type
_entity.pdbx_description
1 polymer ?
#
loop_
_entity_poly.entity_id
_entity_poly.type
_entity_poly.pdbx_seq_one_letter_code
_entity_poly.pdbx_strand_id
1 'polypeptide(L)'
;MAELTSFAQIEPEAPAGMVPIVKAAEKAKLLAVEVVQLILGSFLSRVVCWTAEQGYSSVLVDPVEVKQLKHDVLVGVSVSKAAGLASLSVRTMWKLTDLDNGFAMLPVIGIKTRQGNRVIYGIMAEDVAAFRRQYLKTSDVAEHLECAVSDATKRLRPVVRH
;
A
#
# COMPACT_ATOMS: atom_id res chain seq x y z
N MET A 1 -16.44 7.21 -2.60
CA MET A 1 -16.95 8.07 -1.52
C MET A 1 -18.04 7.39 -0.70
N ALA A 2 -19.09 6.84 -1.33
CA ALA A 2 -20.20 6.17 -0.62
C ALA A 2 -19.77 5.08 0.40
N GLU A 3 -18.71 4.32 0.10
CA GLU A 3 -18.23 3.27 1.00
C GLU A 3 -17.40 3.80 2.18
N LEU A 4 -16.75 4.97 2.08
CA LEU A 4 -16.02 5.54 3.23
C LEU A 4 -16.96 6.20 4.22
N THR A 5 -18.02 6.84 3.70
CA THR A 5 -19.03 7.51 4.53
C THR A 5 -19.84 6.54 5.38
N SER A 6 -19.97 5.26 5.00
CA SER A 6 -20.66 4.26 5.84
C SER A 6 -19.90 3.89 7.12
N PHE A 7 -18.61 4.22 7.20
CA PHE A 7 -17.78 4.02 8.40
C PHE A 7 -17.62 5.32 9.21
N ALA A 8 -18.26 6.41 8.79
CA ALA A 8 -18.07 7.74 9.36
C ALA A 8 -19.35 8.24 10.03
N GLN A 9 -19.22 8.85 11.21
CA GLN A 9 -20.31 9.57 11.85
C GLN A 9 -20.50 10.92 11.14
N ILE A 10 -21.73 11.23 10.75
CA ILE A 10 -22.02 12.51 10.09
C ILE A 10 -22.11 13.59 11.16
N GLU A 11 -21.29 14.64 11.03
CA GLU A 11 -21.27 15.77 11.95
C GLU A 11 -21.45 17.09 11.19
N PRO A 12 -22.23 18.05 11.74
CA PRO A 12 -22.45 19.35 11.12
C PRO A 12 -21.21 20.26 11.22
N GLU A 13 -20.39 20.07 12.25
CA GLU A 13 -19.16 20.82 12.48
C GLU A 13 -17.94 19.90 12.49
N ALA A 14 -16.79 20.41 12.05
CA ALA A 14 -15.54 19.68 12.07
C ALA A 14 -15.04 19.54 13.53
N PRO A 15 -14.97 18.32 14.10
CA PRO A 15 -14.58 18.17 15.49
C PRO A 15 -13.12 18.61 15.72
N ALA A 16 -12.88 19.24 16.88
CA ALA A 16 -11.57 19.75 17.23
C ALA A 16 -10.50 18.64 17.18
N GLY A 17 -9.39 18.93 16.49
CA GLY A 17 -8.24 18.01 16.36
C GLY A 17 -8.35 16.98 15.23
N MET A 18 -9.52 16.79 14.63
CA MET A 18 -9.67 15.93 13.45
C MET A 18 -9.18 16.62 12.18
N VAL A 19 -8.64 15.83 11.25
CA VAL A 19 -8.09 16.35 9.99
C VAL A 19 -8.47 15.47 8.80
N PRO A 20 -8.48 16.01 7.56
CA PRO A 20 -8.70 15.21 6.37
C PRO A 20 -7.70 14.06 6.23
N ILE A 21 -8.11 12.99 5.55
CA ILE A 21 -7.30 11.77 5.30
C ILE A 21 -5.87 12.09 4.85
N VAL A 22 -5.71 13.00 3.87
CA VAL A 22 -4.38 13.37 3.34
C VAL A 22 -3.48 13.96 4.43
N LYS A 23 -4.01 14.88 5.24
CA LYS A 23 -3.26 15.53 6.33
C LYS A 23 -2.97 14.56 7.47
N ALA A 24 -3.86 13.59 7.72
CA ALA A 24 -3.61 12.53 8.69
C ALA A 24 -2.49 11.60 8.22
N ALA A 25 -2.51 11.22 6.94
CA ALA A 25 -1.48 10.38 6.32
C ALA A 25 -0.10 11.05 6.41
N GLU A 26 0.00 12.34 6.07
CA GLU A 26 1.22 13.13 6.22
C GLU A 26 1.75 13.12 7.66
N LYS A 27 0.89 13.44 8.64
CA LYS A 27 1.26 13.45 10.06
C LYS A 27 1.72 12.07 10.56
N ALA A 28 1.15 11.00 10.03
CA ALA A 28 1.49 9.62 10.40
C ALA A 28 2.69 9.05 9.62
N LYS A 29 3.17 9.75 8.58
CA LYS A 29 4.13 9.25 7.58
C LYS A 29 3.65 7.98 6.85
N LEU A 30 2.36 7.99 6.48
CA LEU A 30 1.68 6.93 5.75
C LEU A 30 1.24 7.44 4.36
N LEU A 31 0.91 6.50 3.48
CA LEU A 31 0.16 6.81 2.26
C LEU A 31 -1.32 7.03 2.59
N ALA A 32 -2.00 7.88 1.83
CA ALA A 32 -3.44 8.10 1.99
C ALA A 32 -4.25 6.80 1.86
N VAL A 33 -3.81 5.88 0.99
CA VAL A 33 -4.44 4.56 0.81
C VAL A 33 -4.34 3.69 2.07
N GLU A 34 -3.28 3.82 2.86
CA GLU A 34 -3.09 3.07 4.10
C GLU A 34 -4.07 3.57 5.19
N VAL A 35 -4.31 4.88 5.25
CA VAL A 35 -5.34 5.46 6.13
C VAL A 35 -6.75 5.01 5.70
N VAL A 36 -7.01 4.97 4.38
CA VAL A 36 -8.27 4.42 3.84
C VAL A 36 -8.46 2.95 4.22
N GLN A 37 -7.41 2.13 4.18
CA GLN A 37 -7.46 0.74 4.61
C GLN A 37 -7.79 0.60 6.11
N LEU A 38 -7.26 1.49 6.96
CA LEU A 38 -7.62 1.52 8.39
C LEU A 38 -9.10 1.85 8.61
N ILE A 39 -9.67 2.79 7.82
CA ILE A 39 -11.11 3.12 7.85
C ILE A 39 -11.94 1.90 7.40
N LEU A 40 -11.65 1.37 6.22
CA LEU A 40 -12.40 0.25 5.63
C LEU A 40 -12.26 -1.03 6.46
N GLY A 41 -11.17 -1.18 7.22
CA GLY A 41 -10.97 -2.27 8.14
C GLY A 41 -11.64 -2.11 9.51
N SER A 42 -12.34 -0.99 9.74
CA SER A 42 -12.94 -0.61 11.02
C SER A 42 -11.93 -0.58 12.17
N PHE A 43 -10.67 -0.23 11.88
CA PHE A 43 -9.63 -0.11 12.90
C PHE A 43 -9.66 1.24 13.61
N LEU A 44 -10.11 2.28 12.91
CA LEU A 44 -10.33 3.61 13.48
C LEU A 44 -11.69 3.68 14.17
N SER A 45 -11.69 4.22 15.37
CA SER A 45 -12.88 4.46 16.19
C SER A 45 -13.43 5.87 15.95
N ARG A 46 -12.59 6.79 15.45
CA ARG A 46 -12.92 8.21 15.29
C ARG A 46 -12.81 8.63 13.82
N VAL A 47 -13.87 8.34 13.05
CA VAL A 47 -14.01 8.75 11.65
C VAL A 47 -15.29 9.56 11.51
N VAL A 48 -15.17 10.78 10.97
CA VAL A 48 -16.29 11.73 10.85
C VAL A 48 -16.44 12.18 9.40
N CYS A 49 -17.67 12.20 8.90
CA CYS A 49 -17.99 12.85 7.65
C CYS A 49 -18.50 14.25 7.96
N TRP A 50 -17.64 15.24 7.76
CA TRP A 50 -18.02 16.64 7.88
C TRP A 50 -18.67 17.09 6.58
N THR A 51 -19.89 17.64 6.67
CA THR A 51 -20.62 18.18 5.52
C THR A 51 -20.65 19.69 5.64
N ALA A 52 -19.89 20.38 4.79
CA ALA A 52 -19.91 21.85 4.74
C ALA A 52 -21.21 22.35 4.10
N GLU A 53 -21.65 23.54 4.52
CA GLU A 53 -22.86 24.21 3.99
C GLU A 53 -22.83 24.41 2.46
N GLN A 54 -21.64 24.41 1.85
CA GLN A 54 -21.44 24.55 0.41
C GLN A 54 -21.57 23.23 -0.38
N GLY A 55 -22.05 22.15 0.25
CA GLY A 55 -22.24 20.84 -0.39
C GLY A 55 -20.97 19.99 -0.53
N TYR A 56 -19.84 20.45 0.02
CA TYR A 56 -18.60 19.66 0.08
C TYR A 56 -18.60 18.79 1.34
N SER A 57 -18.40 17.49 1.19
CA SER A 57 -18.18 16.57 2.30
C SER A 57 -16.72 16.12 2.37
N SER A 58 -16.19 16.03 3.57
CA SER A 58 -14.83 15.53 3.82
C SER A 58 -14.83 14.49 4.93
N VAL A 59 -14.10 13.40 4.71
CA VAL A 59 -13.86 12.41 5.76
C VAL A 59 -12.67 12.87 6.58
N LEU A 60 -12.93 13.12 7.86
CA LEU A 60 -11.98 13.52 8.87
C LEU A 60 -11.65 12.34 9.78
N VAL A 61 -10.39 12.26 10.20
CA VAL A 61 -9.89 11.23 11.10
C VAL A 61 -9.01 11.85 12.19
N ASP A 62 -8.86 11.15 13.30
CA ASP A 62 -7.91 11.53 14.36
C ASP A 62 -6.48 11.13 13.97
N PRO A 63 -5.55 12.09 13.74
CA PRO A 63 -4.18 11.77 13.35
C PRO A 63 -3.39 11.07 14.46
N VAL A 64 -3.78 11.20 15.74
CA VAL A 64 -3.14 10.51 16.86
C VAL A 64 -3.50 9.03 16.83
N GLU A 65 -4.79 8.71 16.63
CA GLU A 65 -5.28 7.34 16.50
C GLU A 65 -4.61 6.63 15.31
N VAL A 66 -4.55 7.28 14.15
CA VAL A 66 -3.86 6.76 12.97
C VAL A 66 -2.39 6.46 13.27
N LYS A 67 -1.70 7.34 14.01
CA LYS A 67 -0.28 7.16 14.34
C LYS A 67 -0.05 6.00 15.32
N GLN A 68 -0.97 5.76 16.24
CA GLN A 68 -0.92 4.64 17.19
C GLN A 68 -1.12 3.32 16.45
N LEU A 69 -2.17 3.21 15.65
CA LEU A 69 -2.55 1.96 14.98
C LEU A 69 -1.62 1.55 13.85
N LYS A 70 -0.80 2.46 13.31
CA LYS A 70 0.08 2.12 12.18
C LYS A 70 1.05 0.97 12.50
N HIS A 71 1.53 0.87 13.74
CA HIS A 71 2.48 -0.16 14.12
C HIS A 71 1.78 -1.48 14.46
N ASP A 72 0.57 -1.39 15.01
CA ASP A 72 -0.18 -2.56 15.49
C ASP A 72 -0.96 -3.26 14.37
N VAL A 73 -1.42 -2.48 13.38
CA VAL A 73 -2.31 -2.98 12.32
C VAL A 73 -1.58 -3.09 10.97
N LEU A 74 -0.82 -2.07 10.57
CA LEU A 74 -0.17 -2.03 9.26
C LEU A 74 1.21 -2.69 9.34
N VAL A 75 1.21 -4.00 9.58
CA VAL A 75 2.44 -4.79 9.61
C VAL A 75 3.07 -4.85 8.21
N GLY A 76 4.30 -4.36 8.11
CA GLY A 76 5.05 -4.29 6.85
C GLY A 76 4.74 -3.03 6.05
N VAL A 77 5.12 -3.04 4.77
CA VAL A 77 4.78 -1.99 3.81
C VAL A 77 3.64 -2.44 2.90
N SER A 78 2.78 -1.50 2.51
CA SER A 78 1.74 -1.76 1.52
C SER A 78 2.34 -2.22 0.18
N VAL A 79 1.59 -3.00 -0.60
CA VAL A 79 2.01 -3.51 -1.92
C VAL A 79 2.47 -2.38 -2.85
N SER A 80 1.80 -1.23 -2.84
CA SER A 80 2.19 -0.06 -3.63
C SER A 80 3.54 0.52 -3.20
N LYS A 81 3.80 0.58 -1.88
CA LYS A 81 5.07 1.05 -1.35
C LYS A 81 6.19 0.04 -1.62
N ALA A 82 5.92 -1.25 -1.47
CA ALA A 82 6.84 -2.32 -1.83
C ALA A 82 7.22 -2.25 -3.33
N ALA A 83 6.24 -2.01 -4.21
CA ALA A 83 6.49 -1.84 -5.64
C ALA A 83 7.45 -0.67 -5.91
N GLY A 84 7.25 0.46 -5.23
CA GLY A 84 8.17 1.60 -5.27
C GLY A 84 9.58 1.25 -4.80
N LEU A 85 9.71 0.55 -3.66
CA LEU A 85 11.01 0.12 -3.12
C LEU A 85 11.76 -0.87 -4.03
N ALA A 86 11.03 -1.77 -4.69
CA ALA A 86 11.59 -2.69 -5.68
C ALA A 86 11.77 -2.04 -7.06
N SER A 87 11.30 -0.80 -7.25
CA SER A 87 11.18 -0.10 -8.54
C SER A 87 10.44 -0.94 -9.60
N LEU A 88 9.39 -1.65 -9.21
CA LEU A 88 8.53 -2.48 -10.05
C LEU A 88 7.14 -1.83 -10.22
N SER A 89 6.39 -2.30 -11.21
CA SER A 89 4.97 -1.92 -11.31
C SER A 89 4.15 -2.58 -10.19
N VAL A 90 3.08 -1.92 -9.73
CA VAL A 90 2.16 -2.49 -8.73
C VAL A 90 1.57 -3.81 -9.21
N ARG A 91 1.26 -3.92 -10.51
CA ARG A 91 0.75 -5.16 -11.13
C ARG A 91 1.77 -6.30 -11.06
N THR A 92 3.05 -6.00 -11.30
CA THR A 92 4.13 -6.98 -11.16
C THR A 92 4.26 -7.42 -9.70
N MET A 93 4.19 -6.47 -8.76
CA MET A 93 4.28 -6.79 -7.33
C MET A 93 3.17 -7.74 -6.90
N TRP A 94 1.92 -7.51 -7.33
CA TRP A 94 0.81 -8.44 -7.06
C TRP A 94 1.06 -9.85 -7.57
N LYS A 95 1.67 -10.00 -8.75
CA LYS A 95 2.03 -11.33 -9.28
C LYS A 95 3.13 -12.01 -8.47
N LEU A 96 4.04 -11.25 -7.86
CA LEU A 96 5.11 -11.81 -7.02
C LEU A 96 4.58 -12.30 -5.66
N THR A 97 3.48 -11.69 -5.18
CA THR A 97 2.79 -12.08 -3.95
C THR A 97 1.70 -13.13 -4.16
N ASP A 98 1.38 -13.45 -5.42
CA ASP A 98 0.27 -14.34 -5.76
C ASP A 98 0.60 -15.79 -5.36
N LEU A 99 -0.26 -16.37 -4.51
CA LEU A 99 -0.13 -17.72 -3.99
C LEU A 99 -0.78 -18.76 -4.90
N ASP A 100 -1.55 -18.35 -5.93
CA ASP A 100 -2.31 -19.25 -6.80
C ASP A 100 -1.41 -20.24 -7.58
N ASN A 101 -0.10 -19.95 -7.69
CA ASN A 101 0.89 -20.83 -8.33
C ASN A 101 1.68 -21.71 -7.34
N GLY A 102 1.28 -21.78 -6.06
CA GLY A 102 1.89 -22.67 -5.05
C GLY A 102 3.19 -22.17 -4.41
N PHE A 103 3.83 -21.13 -4.96
CA PHE A 103 4.99 -20.46 -4.37
C PHE A 103 4.93 -18.95 -4.63
N ALA A 104 4.62 -18.17 -3.60
CA ALA A 104 4.80 -16.72 -3.65
C ALA A 104 6.31 -16.40 -3.61
N MET A 105 6.81 -15.64 -4.59
CA MET A 105 8.20 -15.17 -4.60
C MET A 105 8.47 -14.11 -3.53
N LEU A 106 7.42 -13.38 -3.12
CA LEU A 106 7.45 -12.46 -2.00
C LEU A 106 6.37 -12.86 -0.98
N PRO A 107 6.76 -13.19 0.27
CA PRO A 107 5.80 -13.46 1.33
C PRO A 107 4.87 -12.26 1.54
N VAL A 108 3.58 -12.53 1.67
CA VAL A 108 2.57 -11.51 1.98
C VAL A 108 1.91 -11.83 3.32
N ILE A 109 1.71 -10.79 4.11
CA ILE A 109 1.02 -10.86 5.40
C ILE A 109 -0.39 -10.34 5.18
N GLY A 110 -1.36 -11.25 5.34
CA GLY A 110 -2.77 -10.91 5.34
C GLY A 110 -3.22 -10.44 6.73
N ILE A 111 -3.48 -9.14 6.86
CA ILE A 111 -4.09 -8.55 8.06
C ILE A 111 -5.61 -8.57 7.87
N LYS A 112 -6.31 -9.44 8.59
CA LYS A 112 -7.77 -9.51 8.55
C LYS A 112 -8.36 -8.24 9.17
N THR A 113 -9.34 -7.65 8.50
CA THR A 113 -10.10 -6.53 9.07
C THR A 113 -10.91 -6.98 10.28
N ARG A 114 -11.31 -6.04 11.16
CA ARG A 114 -12.13 -6.38 12.34
C ARG A 114 -13.47 -7.03 11.97
N GLN A 115 -13.99 -6.72 10.79
CA GLN A 115 -15.21 -7.30 10.25
C GLN A 115 -14.99 -8.65 9.54
N GLY A 116 -13.74 -9.09 9.35
CA GLY A 116 -13.38 -10.36 8.71
C GLY A 116 -13.68 -10.46 7.21
N ASN A 117 -14.31 -9.44 6.62
CA ASN A 117 -14.76 -9.40 5.23
C ASN A 117 -13.67 -8.94 4.24
N ARG A 118 -12.54 -8.43 4.71
CA ARG A 118 -11.46 -7.88 3.90
C ARG A 118 -10.10 -8.24 4.49
N VAL A 119 -9.10 -8.25 3.63
CA VAL A 119 -7.69 -8.49 4.00
C VAL A 119 -6.86 -7.31 3.50
N ILE A 120 -6.10 -6.71 4.40
CA ILE A 120 -5.05 -5.74 4.08
C ILE A 120 -3.77 -6.54 3.88
N TYR A 121 -3.07 -6.30 2.79
CA TYR A 121 -1.83 -7.00 2.47
C TYR A 121 -0.62 -6.14 2.80
N GLY A 122 0.26 -6.68 3.65
CA GLY A 122 1.57 -6.13 3.97
C GLY A 122 2.70 -7.02 3.45
N ILE A 123 3.83 -6.43 3.11
CA ILE A 123 5.06 -7.13 2.73
C ILE A 123 6.17 -6.61 3.64
N MET A 124 7.01 -7.49 4.20
CA MET A 124 8.15 -7.02 5.00
C MET A 124 9.13 -6.24 4.12
N ALA A 125 9.63 -5.11 4.62
CA ALA A 125 10.57 -4.29 3.85
C ALA A 125 11.88 -5.03 3.59
N GLU A 126 12.25 -5.91 4.54
CA GLU A 126 13.41 -6.80 4.49
C GLU A 126 13.29 -7.81 3.34
N ASP A 127 12.10 -8.39 3.15
CA ASP A 127 11.83 -9.33 2.05
C ASP A 127 11.90 -8.62 0.69
N VAL A 128 11.36 -7.40 0.60
CA VAL A 128 11.47 -6.57 -0.61
C VAL A 128 12.94 -6.26 -0.93
N ALA A 129 13.72 -5.92 0.10
CA ALA A 129 15.14 -5.63 -0.06
C ALA A 129 15.95 -6.88 -0.45
N ALA A 130 15.67 -8.03 0.17
CA ALA A 130 16.29 -9.32 -0.17
C ALA A 130 15.98 -9.71 -1.62
N PHE A 131 14.71 -9.61 -2.03
CA PHE A 131 14.29 -9.83 -3.41
C PHE A 131 15.03 -8.90 -4.37
N ARG A 132 15.13 -7.60 -4.06
CA ARG A 132 15.83 -6.65 -4.93
C ARG A 132 17.32 -6.95 -5.09
N ARG A 133 17.97 -7.53 -4.07
CA ARG A 133 19.37 -7.98 -4.14
C ARG A 133 19.55 -9.24 -5.00
N GLN A 134 18.57 -10.14 -4.98
CA GLN A 134 18.63 -11.41 -5.71
C GLN A 134 18.23 -11.26 -7.17
N TYR A 135 17.36 -10.31 -7.50
CA TYR A 135 16.82 -10.12 -8.85
C TYR A 135 17.29 -8.81 -9.47
N LEU A 136 18.16 -8.94 -10.47
CA LEU A 136 18.57 -7.86 -11.34
C LEU A 136 17.51 -7.63 -12.44
N LYS A 137 17.21 -6.36 -12.71
CA LYS A 137 16.41 -5.98 -13.88
C LYS A 137 17.29 -5.97 -15.10
N THR A 138 16.67 -6.11 -16.25
CA THR A 138 17.35 -5.90 -17.54
C THR A 138 17.99 -4.52 -17.64
N SER A 139 17.42 -3.49 -17.00
CA SER A 139 18.04 -2.17 -16.89
C SER A 139 19.33 -2.19 -16.07
N ASP A 140 19.34 -2.90 -14.94
CA ASP A 140 20.53 -3.03 -14.08
C ASP A 140 21.64 -3.80 -14.82
N VAL A 141 21.25 -4.83 -15.59
CA VAL A 141 22.16 -5.59 -16.46
C VAL A 141 22.69 -4.70 -17.58
N ALA A 142 21.85 -3.88 -18.20
CA ALA A 142 22.27 -2.95 -19.26
C ALA A 142 23.25 -1.90 -18.73
N GLU A 143 22.98 -1.35 -17.55
CA GLU A 143 23.87 -0.43 -16.85
C GLU A 143 25.22 -1.07 -16.55
N HIS A 144 25.22 -2.28 -15.97
CA HIS A 144 26.46 -3.00 -15.66
C HIS A 144 27.27 -3.40 -16.91
N LEU A 145 26.61 -3.65 -18.03
CA LEU A 145 27.23 -3.99 -19.31
C LEU A 145 27.50 -2.77 -20.21
N GLU A 146 27.26 -1.55 -19.71
CA GLU A 146 27.38 -0.29 -20.45
C GLU A 146 26.72 -0.34 -21.84
N CYS A 147 25.52 -0.92 -21.92
CA CYS A 147 24.81 -1.10 -23.18
C CYS A 147 23.36 -0.61 -23.13
N ALA A 148 22.71 -0.56 -24.30
CA ALA A 148 21.29 -0.26 -24.37
C ALA A 148 20.45 -1.41 -23.77
N VAL A 149 19.33 -1.07 -23.10
CA VAL A 149 18.38 -2.04 -22.53
C VAL A 149 17.90 -3.06 -23.56
N SER A 150 17.74 -2.65 -24.82
CA SER A 150 17.38 -3.53 -25.94
C SER A 150 18.42 -4.62 -26.18
N ASP A 151 19.69 -4.33 -26.00
CA ASP A 151 20.78 -5.28 -26.24
C ASP A 151 20.96 -6.22 -25.05
N ALA A 152 20.84 -5.70 -23.82
CA ALA A 152 20.73 -6.55 -22.63
C ALA A 152 19.56 -7.52 -22.73
N THR A 153 18.39 -7.08 -23.23
CA THR A 153 17.21 -7.93 -23.43
C THR A 153 17.46 -9.03 -24.46
N LYS A 154 18.15 -8.74 -25.57
CA LYS A 154 18.54 -9.76 -26.57
C LYS A 154 19.48 -10.80 -25.96
N ARG A 155 20.43 -10.38 -25.13
CA ARG A 155 21.41 -11.25 -24.47
C ARG A 155 20.80 -12.11 -23.36
N LEU A 156 19.79 -11.60 -22.65
CA LEU A 156 19.07 -12.33 -21.60
C LEU A 156 17.94 -13.21 -22.14
N ARG A 157 17.65 -13.15 -23.45
CA ARG A 157 16.60 -13.99 -24.05
C ARG A 157 17.02 -15.46 -23.87
N PRO A 158 16.18 -16.31 -23.24
CA PRO A 158 16.55 -17.69 -23.01
C PRO A 158 16.86 -18.36 -24.35
N VAL A 159 17.99 -19.05 -24.42
CA VAL A 159 18.29 -19.96 -25.53
C VAL A 159 17.27 -21.09 -25.42
N VAL A 160 16.20 -21.02 -26.22
CA VAL A 160 15.29 -22.15 -26.40
C VAL A 160 16.12 -23.24 -27.08
N ARG A 161 16.62 -24.18 -26.27
CA ARG A 161 17.17 -25.42 -26.80
C ARG A 161 15.97 -26.26 -27.24
N HIS A 162 15.78 -26.36 -28.56
CA HIS A 162 14.93 -27.38 -29.18
C HIS A 162 15.61 -28.74 -29.10
#